data_AF-A0A0X3BH83-F1
#
_entry.id   AF-A0A0X3BH83-F1
#
_cell.length_a   1.000
_cell.length_b   1.000
_cell.length_c   1.000
_cell.angle_alpha   90.00
_cell.angle_beta   90.00
_cell.angle_gamma   90.00
#
_symmetry.space_group_name_H-M   'P 1'
#
loop_
_entity.id
_entity.type
_entity.pdbx_description
1 polymer ?
#
loop_
_entity_poly.entity_id
_entity_poly.type
_entity_poly.pdbx_seq_one_letter_code
_entity_poly.pdbx_strand_id
1 'polypeptide(L)'
;MGRPRVYVALGHPLVPLFADKPEISLISSAGGYPVNRNLGRSDRDARPVTAREIEALRPEVVFYQAVAPVDTETFVRACLDAGVLTEAVRRGAVYRLPAGKKTGFLGWAASIAAVAGILHPDAGCPAPGEVEEAVLSCVRAVGGEITYGR
;
A
#
# COMPACT_ATOMS: atom_id res chain seq x y z
N MET A 1 -8.47 -5.49 18.77
CA MET A 1 -8.78 -5.23 17.35
C MET A 1 -7.76 -5.97 16.50
N GLY A 2 -8.20 -6.68 15.45
CA GLY A 2 -7.29 -7.41 14.56
C GLY A 2 -6.55 -6.48 13.59
N ARG A 3 -5.45 -6.95 13.01
CA ARG A 3 -4.75 -6.25 11.92
C ARG A 3 -5.43 -6.64 10.60
N PRO A 4 -6.00 -5.71 9.81
CA PRO A 4 -6.64 -6.04 8.54
C PRO A 4 -5.66 -6.77 7.61
N ARG A 5 -6.12 -7.80 6.92
CA ARG A 5 -5.32 -8.51 5.91
C ARG A 5 -5.22 -7.67 4.64
N VAL A 6 -4.00 -7.32 4.25
CA VAL A 6 -3.74 -6.40 3.15
C VAL A 6 -2.93 -7.08 2.06
N TYR A 7 -3.44 -7.05 0.84
CA TYR A 7 -2.70 -7.45 -0.35
C TYR A 7 -2.18 -6.23 -1.10
N VAL A 8 -0.94 -6.29 -1.59
CA VAL A 8 -0.34 -5.21 -2.38
C VAL A 8 0.14 -5.71 -3.74
N ALA A 9 -0.25 -5.02 -4.81
CA ALA A 9 0.14 -5.35 -6.18
C ALA A 9 0.80 -4.18 -6.91
N LEU A 10 1.53 -4.47 -7.99
CA LEU A 10 2.16 -3.50 -8.86
C LEU A 10 1.46 -3.48 -10.22
N GLY A 11 0.64 -2.46 -10.48
CA GLY A 11 -0.04 -2.23 -11.77
C GLY A 11 -1.09 -3.27 -12.19
N HIS A 12 -0.99 -4.53 -11.78
CA HIS A 12 -1.90 -5.61 -12.15
C HIS A 12 -2.09 -6.58 -10.96
N PRO A 13 -3.30 -7.12 -10.70
CA PRO A 13 -3.56 -7.93 -9.50
C PRO A 13 -2.72 -9.20 -9.40
N LEU A 14 -2.31 -9.79 -10.52
CA LEU A 14 -1.43 -10.97 -10.57
C LEU A 14 0.08 -10.66 -10.43
N VAL A 15 0.43 -9.39 -10.22
CA VAL A 15 1.82 -8.93 -10.01
C VAL A 15 1.94 -8.45 -8.56
N PRO A 16 2.12 -9.35 -7.58
CA PRO A 16 2.26 -8.95 -6.18
C PRO A 16 3.56 -8.20 -5.93
N LEU A 17 3.54 -7.27 -4.98
CA LEU A 17 4.79 -6.86 -4.32
C LEU A 17 5.24 -7.96 -3.37
N PHE A 18 6.51 -8.35 -3.45
CA PHE A 18 7.06 -9.42 -2.62
C PHE A 18 7.50 -8.92 -1.24
N ALA A 19 7.75 -9.87 -0.33
CA ALA A 19 7.93 -9.60 1.10
C ALA A 19 9.08 -8.62 1.43
N ASP A 20 10.08 -8.56 0.56
CA ASP A 20 11.27 -7.71 0.64
C ASP A 20 11.00 -6.25 0.22
N LYS A 21 9.87 -5.97 -0.45
CA LYS A 21 9.58 -4.62 -0.94
C LYS A 21 9.20 -3.68 0.20
N PRO A 22 9.66 -2.42 0.15
CA PRO A 22 9.45 -1.48 1.25
C PRO A 22 7.95 -1.27 1.52
N GLU A 23 7.09 -1.29 0.50
CA GLU A 23 5.64 -1.14 0.62
C GLU A 23 5.02 -2.20 1.53
N ILE A 24 5.56 -3.42 1.57
CA ILE A 24 5.11 -4.48 2.49
C ILE A 24 5.43 -4.10 3.95
N SER A 25 6.58 -3.48 4.19
CA SER A 25 6.93 -2.95 5.50
C SER A 25 6.05 -1.76 5.87
N LEU A 26 5.70 -0.89 4.92
CA LEU A 26 4.75 0.22 5.12
C LEU A 26 3.42 -0.28 5.68
N ILE A 27 2.83 -1.30 5.06
CA ILE A 27 1.58 -1.91 5.52
C ILE A 27 1.69 -2.38 6.98
N SER A 28 2.84 -2.97 7.33
CA SER A 28 3.07 -3.42 8.71
C SER A 28 3.11 -2.25 9.69
N SER A 29 3.80 -1.16 9.32
CA SER A 29 3.89 0.07 10.11
C SER A 29 2.55 0.80 10.26
N ALA A 30 1.67 0.70 9.27
CA ALA A 30 0.32 1.24 9.29
C ALA A 30 -0.70 0.34 10.06
N GLY A 31 -0.23 -0.70 10.74
CA GLY A 31 -1.08 -1.60 11.52
C GLY A 31 -1.85 -2.64 10.69
N GLY A 32 -1.53 -2.81 9.41
CA GLY A 32 -2.05 -3.89 8.57
C GLY A 32 -1.23 -5.18 8.69
N TYR A 33 -1.77 -6.29 8.19
CA TYR A 33 -1.05 -7.55 8.02
C TYR A 33 -0.85 -7.83 6.52
N PRO A 34 0.37 -7.67 5.98
CA PRO A 34 0.61 -7.86 4.56
C PRO A 34 0.60 -9.35 4.19
N VAL A 35 -0.47 -9.82 3.57
CA VAL A 35 -0.64 -11.23 3.21
C VAL A 35 0.31 -11.68 2.11
N ASN A 36 0.93 -10.75 1.37
CA ASN A 36 1.99 -11.02 0.39
C ASN A 36 3.13 -11.87 0.98
N ARG A 37 3.43 -11.73 2.28
CA ARG A 37 4.46 -12.52 2.96
C ARG A 37 4.16 -14.03 2.97
N ASN A 38 2.89 -14.39 2.84
CA ASN A 38 2.45 -15.79 2.86
C ASN A 38 2.53 -16.45 1.49
N LEU A 39 2.89 -15.70 0.43
CA LEU A 39 3.17 -16.29 -0.89
C LEU A 39 4.45 -17.13 -0.88
N GLY A 40 5.39 -16.86 0.04
CA GLY A 40 6.68 -17.55 0.10
C GLY A 40 7.51 -17.41 -1.17
N ARG A 41 7.36 -16.29 -1.88
CA ARG A 41 7.95 -16.01 -3.19
C ARG A 41 8.74 -14.70 -3.20
N SER A 42 9.56 -14.55 -4.22
CA SER A 42 10.33 -13.35 -4.56
C SER A 42 10.19 -13.01 -6.05
N ASP A 43 10.71 -11.84 -6.43
CA ASP A 43 10.80 -11.40 -7.82
C ASP A 43 11.74 -12.25 -8.69
N ARG A 44 12.53 -13.15 -8.08
CA ARG A 44 13.44 -14.06 -8.77
C ARG A 44 12.76 -15.35 -9.23
N ASP A 45 11.54 -15.63 -8.77
CA ASP A 45 10.84 -16.85 -9.12
C ASP A 45 10.31 -16.80 -10.56
N ALA A 46 10.69 -17.78 -11.38
CA ALA A 46 10.30 -17.83 -12.80
C ALA A 46 8.81 -18.08 -13.03
N ARG A 47 8.10 -18.64 -12.05
CA ARG A 47 6.69 -19.00 -12.16
C ARG A 47 5.79 -17.84 -11.71
N PRO A 48 4.86 -17.35 -12.55
CA PRO A 48 3.88 -16.36 -12.15
C PRO A 48 3.03 -16.82 -10.95
N VAL A 49 2.58 -15.85 -10.16
CA VAL A 49 1.58 -16.07 -9.11
C VAL A 49 0.20 -16.20 -9.75
N THR A 50 -0.58 -17.15 -9.28
CA THR A 50 -1.91 -17.45 -9.82
C THR A 50 -3.01 -16.73 -9.05
N ALA A 51 -4.15 -16.50 -9.70
CA ALA A 51 -5.36 -15.98 -9.05
C ALA A 51 -5.76 -16.82 -7.83
N ARG A 52 -5.67 -18.16 -7.93
CA ARG A 52 -5.99 -19.08 -6.84
C ARG A 52 -5.09 -18.90 -5.62
N GLU A 53 -3.79 -18.68 -5.82
CA GLU A 53 -2.87 -18.42 -4.70
C GLU A 53 -3.20 -17.10 -4.01
N ILE A 54 -3.53 -16.06 -4.78
CA ILE A 54 -3.87 -14.74 -4.24
C ILE A 54 -5.21 -14.79 -3.49
N GLU A 55 -6.24 -15.45 -4.05
CA GLU A 55 -7.53 -15.60 -3.39
C GLU A 55 -7.43 -16.40 -2.07
N ALA A 56 -6.55 -17.41 -2.01
CA ALA A 56 -6.31 -18.17 -0.78
C ALA A 56 -5.80 -17.29 0.39
N LEU A 57 -5.16 -16.16 0.09
CA LEU A 57 -4.72 -15.19 1.10
C LEU A 57 -5.89 -14.47 1.78
N ARG A 58 -7.06 -14.42 1.10
CA ARG A 58 -8.30 -13.78 1.57
C ARG A 58 -8.06 -12.36 2.10
N PRO A 59 -7.51 -11.43 1.29
CA PRO A 59 -7.29 -10.05 1.73
C PRO A 59 -8.62 -9.33 2.00
N GLU A 60 -8.61 -8.47 3.01
CA GLU A 60 -9.72 -7.58 3.35
C GLU A 60 -9.58 -6.22 2.64
N VAL A 61 -8.34 -5.78 2.43
CA VAL A 61 -7.99 -4.52 1.76
C VAL A 61 -6.94 -4.81 0.70
N VAL A 62 -7.06 -4.15 -0.45
CA VAL A 62 -6.11 -4.22 -1.55
C VAL A 62 -5.53 -2.84 -1.78
N PHE A 63 -4.20 -2.76 -1.81
CA PHE A 63 -3.49 -1.62 -2.37
C PHE A 63 -2.86 -1.99 -3.71
N TYR A 64 -2.85 -1.05 -4.64
CA TYR A 64 -2.03 -1.19 -5.84
C TYR A 64 -1.08 0.00 -5.99
N GLN A 65 0.18 -0.29 -6.28
CA GLN A 65 1.16 0.70 -6.72
C GLN A 65 0.95 0.92 -8.22
N ALA A 66 0.56 2.15 -8.57
CA ALA A 66 0.28 2.49 -9.95
C ALA A 66 1.57 2.48 -10.79
N VAL A 67 1.54 1.75 -11.89
CA VAL A 67 2.46 1.94 -13.02
C VAL A 67 1.60 2.62 -14.08
N ALA A 68 1.95 3.85 -14.48
CA ALA A 68 1.15 4.60 -15.43
C ALA A 68 0.93 3.76 -16.73
N PRO A 69 -0.30 3.68 -17.28
CA PRO A 69 -1.48 4.51 -17.02
C PRO A 69 -2.55 3.89 -16.08
N VAL A 70 -2.20 3.00 -15.16
CA VAL A 70 -3.22 2.27 -14.36
C VAL A 70 -3.87 3.14 -13.27
N ASP A 71 -5.18 3.37 -13.40
CA ASP A 71 -6.06 3.92 -12.37
C ASP A 71 -6.84 2.82 -11.61
N THR A 72 -7.63 3.22 -10.61
CA THR A 72 -8.33 2.26 -9.75
C THR A 72 -9.38 1.49 -10.53
N GLU A 73 -10.07 2.13 -11.47
CA GLU A 73 -11.09 1.50 -12.31
C GLU A 73 -10.47 0.42 -13.20
N THR A 74 -9.34 0.73 -13.84
CA THR A 74 -8.57 -0.22 -14.66
C THR A 74 -8.07 -1.40 -13.82
N PHE A 75 -7.54 -1.14 -12.63
CA PHE A 75 -7.07 -2.21 -11.73
C PHE A 75 -8.23 -3.10 -11.26
N VAL A 76 -9.38 -2.52 -10.92
CA VAL A 76 -10.60 -3.26 -10.52
C VAL A 76 -11.10 -4.12 -11.69
N ARG A 77 -11.12 -3.60 -12.92
CA ARG A 77 -11.46 -4.40 -14.11
C ARG A 77 -10.52 -5.60 -14.28
N ALA A 78 -9.22 -5.38 -14.15
CA ALA A 78 -8.25 -6.47 -14.20
C ALA A 78 -8.47 -7.54 -13.11
N CYS A 79 -8.95 -7.14 -11.93
CA CYS A 79 -9.34 -8.09 -10.86
C CYS A 79 -10.53 -8.95 -11.28
N LEU A 80 -11.56 -8.32 -11.86
CA LEU A 80 -12.78 -8.99 -12.34
C LEU A 80 -12.46 -9.95 -13.49
N ASP A 81 -11.69 -9.50 -14.49
CA ASP A 81 -11.32 -10.29 -15.66
C ASP A 81 -10.49 -11.52 -15.28
N ALA A 82 -9.61 -11.39 -14.28
CA ALA A 82 -8.79 -12.47 -13.78
C ALA A 82 -9.49 -13.35 -12.72
N GLY A 83 -10.70 -12.99 -12.26
CA GLY A 83 -11.42 -13.70 -11.21
C GLY A 83 -10.67 -13.73 -9.87
N VAL A 84 -10.05 -12.62 -9.48
CA VAL A 84 -9.16 -12.51 -8.31
C VAL A 84 -9.49 -11.27 -7.48
N LEU A 85 -9.19 -11.29 -6.18
CA LEU A 85 -9.50 -10.22 -5.21
C LEU A 85 -11.00 -9.85 -5.18
N THR A 86 -11.85 -10.81 -5.53
CA THR A 86 -13.28 -10.61 -5.77
C THR A 86 -14.01 -10.02 -4.56
N GLU A 87 -13.65 -10.47 -3.36
CA GLU A 87 -14.25 -9.96 -2.12
C GLU A 87 -13.86 -8.52 -1.82
N ALA A 88 -12.60 -8.15 -2.02
CA ALA A 88 -12.13 -6.78 -1.82
C ALA A 88 -12.74 -5.83 -2.84
N VAL A 89 -12.85 -6.27 -4.11
CA VAL A 89 -13.56 -5.52 -5.16
C VAL A 89 -15.03 -5.31 -4.78
N ARG A 90 -15.74 -6.38 -4.37
CA ARG A 90 -17.15 -6.31 -3.96
C ARG A 90 -17.40 -5.32 -2.83
N ARG A 91 -16.46 -5.20 -1.89
CA ARG A 91 -16.53 -4.27 -0.75
C ARG A 91 -16.11 -2.84 -1.10
N GLY A 92 -15.58 -2.59 -2.30
CA GLY A 92 -14.96 -1.31 -2.64
C GLY A 92 -13.65 -1.06 -1.86
N ALA A 93 -13.00 -2.12 -1.36
CA ALA A 93 -11.80 -2.04 -0.54
C ALA A 93 -10.50 -2.15 -1.38
N VAL A 94 -10.51 -1.50 -2.55
CA VAL A 94 -9.38 -1.45 -3.49
C VAL A 94 -8.93 0.00 -3.62
N TYR A 95 -7.68 0.26 -3.24
CA TYR A 95 -7.13 1.60 -3.16
C TYR A 95 -5.84 1.70 -3.93
N ARG A 96 -5.60 2.85 -4.56
CA ARG A 96 -4.25 3.21 -4.96
C ARG A 96 -3.41 3.37 -3.70
N LEU A 97 -2.22 2.78 -3.67
CA LEU A 97 -1.30 2.97 -2.55
C LEU A 97 -0.99 4.49 -2.43
N PRO A 98 -1.33 5.13 -1.30
CA PRO A 98 -1.09 6.56 -1.15
C PRO A 98 0.41 6.84 -1.22
N ALA A 99 0.82 7.73 -2.12
CA ALA A 99 2.16 8.29 -2.14
C ALA A 99 2.10 9.68 -1.48
N GLY A 100 2.98 9.95 -0.51
CA GLY A 100 3.17 11.29 0.02
C GLY A 100 3.47 12.30 -1.10
N LYS A 101 3.15 13.57 -0.88
CA LYS A 101 3.38 14.62 -1.89
C LYS A 101 4.87 14.91 -2.07
N LYS A 102 5.66 14.59 -1.04
CA LYS A 102 7.11 14.74 -1.01
C LYS A 102 7.78 13.39 -1.32
N THR A 103 8.99 13.43 -1.87
CA THR A 103 9.81 12.23 -2.11
C THR A 103 10.52 11.79 -0.82
N GLY A 104 11.14 10.61 -0.82
CA GLY A 104 11.96 10.14 0.30
C GLY A 104 11.20 9.91 1.61
N PHE A 105 11.89 10.08 2.74
CA PHE A 105 11.39 9.69 4.07
C PHE A 105 10.18 10.48 4.55
N LEU A 106 10.04 11.75 4.15
CA LEU A 106 8.87 12.54 4.52
C LEU A 106 7.60 12.02 3.83
N GLY A 107 7.71 11.73 2.53
CA GLY A 107 6.63 11.08 1.80
C GLY A 107 6.27 9.71 2.37
N TRP A 108 7.27 8.96 2.83
CA TRP A 108 7.07 7.68 3.50
C TRP A 108 6.23 7.79 4.78
N ALA A 109 6.57 8.74 5.66
CA ALA A 109 5.81 8.97 6.89
C ALA A 109 4.36 9.38 6.60
N ALA A 110 4.17 10.25 5.61
CA ALA A 110 2.84 10.66 5.14
C ALA A 110 2.02 9.49 4.58
N SER A 111 2.66 8.60 3.80
CA SER A 111 2.04 7.38 3.28
C SER A 111 1.65 6.40 4.38
N ILE A 112 2.46 6.24 5.44
CA ILE A 112 2.09 5.41 6.60
C ILE A 112 0.81 5.95 7.24
N ALA A 113 0.72 7.26 7.48
CA ALA A 113 -0.46 7.87 8.08
C ALA A 113 -1.71 7.71 7.21
N ALA A 114 -1.56 7.89 5.89
CA ALA A 114 -2.65 7.66 4.92
C ALA A 114 -3.17 6.23 4.99
N VAL A 115 -2.27 5.25 4.94
CA VAL A 115 -2.65 3.82 4.98
C VAL A 115 -3.24 3.47 6.34
N ALA A 116 -2.70 4.00 7.45
CA ALA A 116 -3.25 3.77 8.77
C ALA A 116 -4.69 4.28 8.89
N GLY A 117 -4.99 5.47 8.36
CA GLY A 117 -6.35 6.01 8.33
C GLY A 117 -7.33 5.21 7.48
N ILE A 118 -6.85 4.57 6.39
CA ILE A 118 -7.67 3.66 5.57
C ILE A 118 -7.93 2.35 6.32
N LEU A 119 -6.91 1.80 6.98
CA LEU A 119 -7.01 0.50 7.66
C LEU A 119 -7.76 0.60 9.00
N HIS A 120 -7.71 1.75 9.67
CA HIS A 120 -8.25 1.99 11.00
C HIS A 120 -8.99 3.34 11.04
N PRO A 121 -10.15 3.47 10.39
CA PRO A 121 -10.85 4.77 10.24
C PRO A 121 -11.23 5.42 11.58
N ASP A 122 -11.46 4.62 12.63
CA ASP A 122 -11.84 5.10 13.96
C ASP A 122 -10.64 5.44 14.87
N ALA A 123 -9.40 5.26 14.39
CA ALA A 123 -8.20 5.50 15.19
C ALA A 123 -7.80 6.98 15.30
N GLY A 124 -8.46 7.88 14.55
CA GLY A 124 -8.14 9.32 14.56
C GLY A 124 -6.76 9.63 13.97
N CYS A 125 -6.32 8.85 12.97
CA CYS A 125 -5.03 9.09 12.33
C CYS A 125 -5.01 10.48 11.66
N PRO A 126 -3.93 11.27 11.83
CA PRO A 126 -3.80 12.56 11.18
C PRO A 126 -3.79 12.39 9.66
N ALA A 127 -4.27 13.42 8.95
CA ALA A 127 -4.17 13.47 7.51
C ALA A 127 -2.68 13.50 7.08
N PRO A 128 -2.31 12.95 5.91
CA PRO A 128 -0.92 12.89 5.47
C PRO A 128 -0.21 14.25 5.47
N GLY A 129 -0.92 15.32 5.09
CA GLY A 129 -0.37 16.68 5.11
C GLY A 129 -0.09 17.24 6.51
N GLU A 130 -0.84 16.81 7.53
CA GLU A 130 -0.59 17.21 8.93
C GLU A 130 0.70 16.54 9.44
N VAL A 131 0.95 15.29 9.05
CA VAL A 131 2.21 14.60 9.35
C VAL A 131 3.39 15.26 8.65
N GLU A 132 3.23 15.61 7.37
CA GLU A 132 4.28 16.32 6.63
C GLU A 132 4.62 17.66 7.30
N GLU A 133 3.61 18.46 7.66
CA GLU A 133 3.82 19.76 8.29
C GLU A 133 4.38 19.67 9.70
N ALA A 134 4.00 18.67 10.50
CA ALA A 134 4.57 18.47 11.83
C ALA A 134 6.10 18.28 11.76
N VAL A 135 6.57 17.45 10.82
CA VAL A 135 8.02 17.23 10.62
C VAL A 135 8.70 18.49 10.09
N LEU A 136 8.11 19.15 9.08
CA LEU A 136 8.66 20.39 8.52
C LEU A 136 8.74 21.52 9.55
N SER A 137 7.76 21.62 10.45
CA SER A 137 7.76 22.57 11.57
C SER A 137 8.97 22.37 12.49
N CYS A 138 9.24 21.13 12.89
CA CYS A 138 10.41 20.79 13.71
C CYS A 138 11.72 21.17 13.03
N VAL A 139 11.86 20.88 11.73
CA VAL A 139 13.06 21.20 10.95
C VAL A 139 13.27 22.71 10.87
N ARG A 140 12.22 23.49 10.57
CA ARG A 140 12.28 24.96 10.51
C ARG A 140 12.65 25.58 11.86
N ALA A 141 12.14 25.04 12.96
CA ALA A 141 12.38 25.58 14.31
C ALA A 141 13.87 25.55 14.70
N VAL A 142 14.67 24.64 14.13
CA VAL A 142 16.11 24.52 14.39
C VAL A 142 16.96 25.09 13.25
N GLY A 143 16.35 25.78 12.28
CA GLY A 143 17.04 26.30 11.10
C GLY A 143 17.58 25.21 10.16
N GLY A 144 17.02 24.00 10.23
CA GLY A 144 17.39 22.89 9.36
C GLY A 144 16.70 22.95 8.00
N GLU A 145 17.15 22.11 7.07
CA GLU A 145 16.55 21.93 5.75
C GLU A 145 16.47 20.45 5.39
N ILE A 146 15.40 20.05 4.69
CA ILE A 146 15.29 18.71 4.08
C ILE A 146 15.72 18.81 2.63
N THR A 147 16.90 18.28 2.31
CA THR A 147 17.36 18.13 0.94
C THR A 147 16.92 16.77 0.40
N TYR A 148 16.14 16.78 -0.67
CA TYR A 148 15.84 15.56 -1.41
C TYR A 148 17.00 15.32 -2.36
N GLY A 149 17.70 14.19 -2.20
CA GLY A 149 18.69 13.75 -3.18
C GLY A 149 18.04 13.69 -4.56
N ARG A 150 18.66 14.35 -5.55
CA ARG A 150 18.27 14.22 -6.95
C ARG A 150 18.53 12.81 -7.45
#